data_AF-A0A2A2X0X6-F1
#
_entry.id   AF-A0A2A2X0X6-F1
#
_cell.length_a   1.000
_cell.length_b   1.000
_cell.length_c   1.000
_cell.angle_alpha   90.00
_cell.angle_beta   90.00
_cell.angle_gamma   90.00
#
_symmetry.space_group_name_H-M   'P 1'
#
loop_
_entity.id
_entity.type
_entity.pdbx_description
1 polymer ?
#
loop_
_entity_poly.entity_id
_entity_poly.type
_entity_poly.pdbx_seq_one_letter_code
_entity_poly.pdbx_strand_id
1 'polypeptide(L)'
;MNENIKNMVEELKEKYPDDYGHFEGLTIDAIDRKDCDDTDDKFNEKILRELKICYKGKIIVLEKYYNDDWEIRDKHFLKTKEFREIVEILSIVMKHLSKIEFI
;
A
#
# COMPACT_ATOMS: atom_id res chain seq x y z
N MET A 1 9.56 -13.88 -2.64
CA MET A 1 8.22 -14.35 -3.05
C MET A 1 7.25 -13.37 -2.45
N ASN A 2 6.54 -12.63 -3.30
CA ASN A 2 5.86 -11.39 -2.92
C ASN A 2 4.35 -11.65 -2.87
N GLU A 3 3.97 -12.82 -2.36
CA GLU A 3 2.59 -13.32 -2.43
C GLU A 3 1.63 -12.43 -1.66
N ASN A 4 2.03 -11.87 -0.52
CA ASN A 4 1.15 -11.01 0.26
C ASN A 4 0.90 -9.68 -0.45
N ILE A 5 1.93 -9.08 -1.05
CA ILE A 5 1.77 -7.86 -1.86
C ILE A 5 0.94 -8.14 -3.12
N LYS A 6 1.17 -9.26 -3.81
CA LYS A 6 0.36 -9.66 -4.98
C LYS A 6 -1.11 -9.88 -4.63
N ASN A 7 -1.39 -10.64 -3.57
CA ASN A 7 -2.75 -10.89 -3.11
C ASN A 7 -3.47 -9.60 -2.67
N MET A 8 -2.73 -8.67 -2.05
CA MET A 8 -3.24 -7.34 -1.71
C MET A 8 -3.63 -6.56 -2.97
N VAL A 9 -2.76 -6.53 -3.98
CA VAL A 9 -3.03 -5.86 -5.25
C VAL A 9 -4.24 -6.48 -5.95
N GLU A 10 -4.37 -7.82 -5.96
CA GLU A 10 -5.52 -8.52 -6.54
C GLU A 10 -6.83 -8.18 -5.82
N GLU A 11 -6.86 -8.20 -4.48
CA GLU A 11 -8.06 -7.83 -3.70
C GLU A 11 -8.45 -6.36 -3.90
N LEU A 12 -7.47 -5.45 -4.02
CA LEU A 12 -7.74 -4.05 -4.33
C LEU A 12 -8.30 -3.87 -5.74
N LYS A 13 -7.79 -4.61 -6.74
CA LYS A 13 -8.32 -4.63 -8.11
C LYS A 13 -9.76 -5.13 -8.16
N GLU A 14 -10.06 -6.20 -7.42
CA GLU A 14 -11.41 -6.77 -7.36
C GLU A 14 -12.40 -5.82 -6.71
N LYS A 15 -11.99 -5.13 -5.63
CA LYS A 15 -12.87 -4.21 -4.91
C LYS A 15 -13.05 -2.86 -5.60
N TYR A 16 -12.03 -2.37 -6.30
CA TYR A 16 -12.03 -1.07 -6.97
C TYR A 16 -11.72 -1.20 -8.47
N PRO A 17 -12.48 -2.00 -9.24
CA PRO A 17 -12.13 -2.34 -10.62
C PRO A 17 -12.13 -1.12 -11.56
N ASP A 18 -13.00 -0.15 -11.30
CA ASP A 18 -13.13 1.07 -12.11
C ASP A 18 -12.10 2.15 -11.72
N ASP A 19 -11.50 2.06 -10.53
CA ASP A 19 -10.50 3.02 -10.05
C ASP A 19 -9.07 2.47 -10.20
N TYR A 20 -8.85 1.15 -10.13
CA TYR A 20 -7.50 0.59 -10.04
C TYR A 20 -6.69 0.80 -11.32
N GLY A 21 -5.46 1.30 -11.19
CA GLY A 21 -4.54 1.54 -12.31
C GLY A 21 -4.79 2.86 -13.08
N HIS A 22 -5.79 3.64 -12.67
CA HIS A 22 -6.00 4.98 -13.20
C HIS A 22 -5.09 6.00 -12.50
N PHE A 23 -4.55 6.97 -13.27
CA PHE A 23 -3.69 8.04 -12.75
C PHE A 23 -4.35 8.84 -11.61
N GLU A 24 -5.68 8.97 -11.65
CA GLU A 24 -6.47 9.60 -10.58
C GLU A 24 -7.28 8.58 -9.77
N GLY A 25 -7.12 7.28 -10.00
CA GLY A 25 -7.86 6.24 -9.30
C GLY A 25 -7.03 5.67 -8.15
N LEU A 26 -6.93 4.34 -8.05
CA LEU A 26 -6.17 3.62 -7.02
C LEU A 26 -4.90 2.99 -7.59
N THR A 27 -3.74 3.33 -7.05
CA THR A 27 -2.49 2.59 -7.27
C THR A 27 -1.75 2.33 -5.97
N ILE A 28 -0.96 1.26 -5.95
CA ILE A 28 -0.08 0.89 -4.84
C ILE A 28 1.32 0.73 -5.39
N ASP A 29 2.29 1.40 -4.78
CA ASP A 29 3.71 1.16 -5.03
C ASP A 29 4.35 0.72 -3.71
N ALA A 30 4.94 -0.47 -3.68
CA ALA A 30 5.65 -0.97 -2.51
C ALA A 30 7.15 -0.95 -2.76
N ILE A 31 7.92 -0.43 -1.79
CA ILE A 31 9.37 -0.28 -1.92
C ILE A 31 10.03 -0.91 -0.70
N ASP A 32 10.99 -1.79 -0.96
CA ASP A 32 11.75 -2.48 0.08
C ASP A 32 12.96 -1.66 0.56
N ARG A 33 13.62 -2.12 1.62
CA ARG A 33 14.80 -1.44 2.19
C ARG A 33 16.04 -1.48 1.28
N LYS A 34 16.01 -2.19 0.16
CA LYS A 34 17.05 -2.21 -0.87
C LYS A 34 16.73 -1.27 -2.05
N ASP A 35 15.67 -0.47 -1.93
CA ASP A 35 15.19 0.42 -2.98
C ASP A 35 14.67 -0.32 -4.22
N CYS A 36 14.26 -1.59 -4.07
CA CYS A 36 13.52 -2.30 -5.12
C CYS A 36 12.02 -2.01 -4.99
N ASP A 37 11.36 -1.74 -6.11
CA ASP A 37 9.89 -1.65 -6.18
C ASP A 37 9.25 -3.02 -6.42
N ASP A 38 7.95 -3.17 -6.19
CA ASP A 38 7.24 -4.45 -6.27
C ASP A 38 7.14 -5.07 -7.68
N THR A 39 7.60 -4.35 -8.70
CA THR A 39 7.77 -4.87 -10.07
C THR A 39 9.18 -5.39 -10.33
N ASP A 40 10.15 -5.13 -9.45
CA ASP A 40 11.52 -5.66 -9.51
C ASP A 40 11.56 -7.11 -9.00
N ASP A 41 12.19 -8.01 -9.77
CA ASP A 41 12.42 -9.41 -9.39
C ASP A 41 13.21 -9.56 -8.08
N LYS A 42 13.97 -8.53 -7.67
CA LYS A 42 14.76 -8.50 -6.43
C LYS A 42 13.97 -8.00 -5.22
N PHE A 43 12.75 -7.49 -5.41
CA PHE A 43 11.92 -7.01 -4.32
C PHE A 43 11.69 -8.08 -3.27
N ASN A 44 11.78 -7.68 -2.01
CA ASN A 44 11.52 -8.55 -0.88
C ASN A 44 10.53 -7.93 0.12
N GLU A 45 9.30 -8.44 0.13
CA GLU A 45 8.24 -7.98 1.03
C GLU A 45 8.59 -8.07 2.53
N LYS A 46 9.51 -8.99 2.92
CA LYS A 46 9.93 -9.14 4.33
C LYS A 46 10.72 -7.94 4.87
N ILE A 47 11.36 -7.19 3.98
CA ILE A 47 12.10 -5.97 4.33
C ILE A 47 11.43 -4.74 3.72
N LEU A 48 10.10 -4.74 3.65
CA LEU A 48 9.31 -3.60 3.20
C LEU A 48 9.70 -2.34 3.98
N ARG A 49 9.97 -1.25 3.26
CA ARG A 49 10.25 0.06 3.85
C ARG A 49 9.03 0.95 3.78
N GLU A 50 8.46 1.09 2.59
CA GLU A 50 7.33 1.99 2.37
C GLU A 50 6.30 1.40 1.41
N LEU A 51 5.05 1.81 1.61
CA LEU A 51 3.94 1.53 0.70
C LEU A 51 3.23 2.85 0.42
N LYS A 52 3.22 3.24 -0.85
CA LYS A 52 2.56 4.45 -1.35
C LYS A 52 1.20 4.07 -1.90
N ILE A 53 0.15 4.66 -1.33
CA ILE A 53 -1.23 4.50 -1.76
C ILE A 53 -1.63 5.80 -2.44
N CYS A 54 -1.82 5.74 -3.76
CA CYS A 54 -2.40 6.85 -4.51
C CYS A 54 -3.89 6.58 -4.66
N TYR A 55 -4.74 7.52 -4.21
CA TYR A 55 -6.19 7.42 -4.36
C TYR A 55 -6.81 8.78 -4.65
N LYS A 56 -7.47 8.98 -5.81
CA LYS A 56 -8.18 10.24 -6.13
C LYS A 56 -7.31 11.49 -6.00
N GLY A 57 -6.07 11.39 -6.49
CA GLY A 57 -5.07 12.45 -6.41
C GLY A 57 -4.50 12.70 -5.01
N LYS A 58 -4.76 11.82 -4.05
CA LYS A 58 -4.18 11.84 -2.70
C LYS A 58 -3.09 10.79 -2.61
N ILE A 59 -2.06 11.07 -1.84
CA ILE A 59 -0.95 10.15 -1.58
C ILE A 59 -0.87 9.93 -0.08
N ILE A 60 -1.04 8.68 0.32
CA ILE A 60 -0.81 8.22 1.68
C ILE A 60 0.41 7.32 1.65
N VAL A 61 1.35 7.57 2.54
CA VAL A 61 2.55 6.74 2.67
C VAL A 61 2.48 6.02 4.00
N LEU A 62 2.55 4.69 3.94
CA LEU A 62 2.80 3.85 5.10
C LEU A 62 4.30 3.56 5.14
N GLU A 63 4.99 4.07 6.16
CA GLU A 63 6.39 3.74 6.38
C GLU A 63 6.52 2.75 7.54
N LYS A 64 7.24 1.65 7.30
CA LYS A 64 7.60 0.67 8.31
C LYS A 64 8.95 1.03 8.90
N TYR A 65 9.00 1.18 10.22
CA TYR A 65 10.26 1.34 10.95
C TYR A 65 10.89 -0.03 11.27
N TYR A 66 12.10 -0.03 11.83
CA TYR A 66 12.80 -1.28 12.17
C TYR A 66 12.11 -2.11 13.26
N ASN A 67 11.20 -1.47 14.02
CA ASN A 67 10.32 -2.16 14.96
C ASN A 67 8.99 -2.53 14.27
N ASP A 68 8.02 -3.03 15.05
CA ASP A 68 6.63 -3.23 14.57
C ASP A 68 5.84 -1.93 14.38
N ASP A 69 6.51 -0.78 14.47
CA ASP A 69 5.93 0.55 14.33
C ASP A 69 5.71 0.92 12.86
N TRP A 70 4.54 1.50 12.60
CA TRP A 70 4.14 2.05 11.32
C TRP A 70 3.83 3.54 11.47
N GLU A 71 4.29 4.35 10.53
CA GLU A 71 3.88 5.74 10.39
C GLU A 71 2.98 5.89 9.17
N ILE A 72 1.88 6.62 9.36
CA ILE A 72 1.02 7.05 8.26
C ILE A 72 1.33 8.52 7.99
N ARG A 73 1.87 8.81 6.80
CA ARG A 73 2.06 10.18 6.33
C ARG A 73 1.05 10.50 5.25
N ASP A 74 0.38 11.63 5.43
CA ASP A 74 -0.47 12.24 4.42
C ASP A 74 0.10 13.63 4.07
N LYS A 75 -0.05 14.02 2.81
CA LYS A 75 0.32 15.35 2.31
C LYS A 75 -0.90 16.23 2.01
N HIS A 76 -2.11 15.72 2.23
CA HIS A 76 -3.34 16.36 1.77
C HIS A 76 -4.43 16.42 2.84
N PHE A 77 -5.36 17.36 2.69
CA PHE A 77 -6.62 17.31 3.44
C PHE A 77 -7.59 16.35 2.76
N LEU A 78 -8.29 15.55 3.56
CA LEU A 78 -9.27 14.57 3.14
C LEU A 78 -10.68 15.04 3.51
N LYS A 79 -11.62 14.95 2.58
CA LYS A 79 -13.04 15.08 2.88
C LYS A 79 -13.54 13.82 3.58
N THR A 80 -14.65 13.91 4.32
CA THR A 80 -15.21 12.76 5.06
C THR A 80 -15.47 11.52 4.20
N LYS A 81 -15.96 11.70 2.96
CA LYS A 81 -16.19 10.58 2.03
C LYS A 81 -14.86 9.91 1.63
N GLU A 82 -13.87 10.72 1.27
CA GLU A 82 -12.53 10.24 0.88
C GLU A 82 -11.87 9.52 2.06
N PHE A 83 -12.00 10.06 3.27
CA PHE A 83 -11.47 9.45 4.49
C PHE A 83 -12.04 8.05 4.73
N ARG A 84 -13.34 7.85 4.54
CA ARG A 84 -13.97 6.52 4.67
C ARG A 84 -13.42 5.53 3.65
N GLU A 85 -13.32 5.93 2.39
CA GLU A 85 -12.79 5.08 1.31
C GLU A 85 -11.32 4.72 1.58
N ILE A 86 -10.52 5.68 2.05
CA ILE A 86 -9.12 5.48 2.46
C ILE A 86 -9.00 4.49 3.62
N VAL A 87 -9.83 4.61 4.66
CA VAL A 87 -9.81 3.66 5.78
C VAL A 87 -10.11 2.24 5.32
N GLU A 88 -11.02 2.07 4.36
CA GLU A 88 -11.31 0.77 3.76
C GLU A 88 -10.13 0.22 2.95
N ILE A 89 -9.44 1.06 2.17
CA ILE A 89 -8.21 0.67 1.46
C ILE A 89 -7.12 0.26 2.45
N LEU A 90 -6.88 1.08 3.49
CA LEU A 90 -5.92 0.79 4.55
C LEU A 90 -6.24 -0.52 5.27
N SER A 91 -7.52 -0.84 5.46
CA SER A 91 -7.93 -2.11 6.08
C SER A 91 -7.51 -3.32 5.24
N ILE A 92 -7.63 -3.25 3.91
CA ILE A 92 -7.18 -4.31 3.00
C ILE A 92 -5.65 -4.40 3.00
N VAL A 93 -4.97 -3.26 2.92
CA VAL A 93 -3.50 -3.20 2.98
C VAL A 93 -2.99 -3.85 4.25
N MET A 94 -3.48 -3.43 5.43
CA MET A 94 -3.06 -3.99 6.71
C MET A 94 -3.42 -5.47 6.90
N LYS A 95 -4.55 -5.93 6.33
CA LYS A 95 -4.93 -7.35 6.32
C LYS A 95 -3.88 -8.24 5.66
N HIS A 96 -3.23 -7.77 4.58
CA HIS A 96 -2.19 -8.54 3.90
C HIS A 96 -0.80 -8.32 4.49
N LEU A 97 -0.48 -7.09 4.89
CA LEU A 97 0.78 -6.80 5.57
C LEU A 97 0.92 -7.57 6.89
N SER A 98 -0.17 -7.80 7.62
CA SER A 98 -0.14 -8.58 8.88
C SER A 98 0.18 -10.07 8.70
N LYS A 99 0.20 -10.58 7.45
CA LYS A 99 0.61 -11.95 7.13
C LYS A 99 2.09 -12.07 6.78
N ILE A 100 2.79 -10.95 6.63
CA ILE A 100 4.22 -10.94 6.31
C ILE A 100 5.02 -11.14 7.59
N GLU A 101 5.93 -12.10 7.57
CA GLU A 101 6.98 -12.25 8.57
C GLU A 101 8.11 -11.25 8.29
N PHE A 102 7.98 -10.03 8.82
CA PHE A 102 8.99 -8.98 8.67
C PHE A 102 10.31 -9.31 9.38
N ILE A 103 11.44 -8.83 8.83
CA ILE A 103 12.81 -9.05 9.35
C ILE A 103 13.51 -7.71 9.57
#